data_AF-A0A847ECP1-F1
#
_entry.id   AF-A0A847ECP1-F1
#
_cell.length_a   1.000
_cell.length_b   1.000
_cell.length_c   1.000
_cell.angle_alpha   90.00
_cell.angle_beta   90.00
_cell.angle_gamma   90.00
#
_symmetry.space_group_name_H-M   'P 1'
#
loop_
_entity.id
_entity.type
_entity.pdbx_description
1 polymer ?
#
loop_
_entity_poly.entity_id
_entity_poly.type
_entity_poly.pdbx_seq_one_letter_code
_entity_poly.pdbx_strand_id
1 'polypeptide(L)'
;MDYLALYVTLKLALVSTVVLMVLAAPISYFLAYTRFPGKSFIEALIYLPMALPPTVIGFYLIILMGPKGWIGSLWEKFTGGSLLFTFLGIAIASVIYSIPFAVQPMKAAFAKIDRRLLENAYILGLSKRATFLRVIIPNSFGGIAAAAILVFLHSIGAFGVLLMVGGSIPGETKVASIAIYEAVEMMNYRTAGLIALSFIPISYAFLLLINKLSDGPRA
;
A
#
# COMPACT_ATOMS: atom_id res chain seq x y z
N MET A 1 -26.55 6.96 2.85
CA MET A 1 -25.25 6.28 2.69
C MET A 1 -24.17 7.19 3.25
N ASP A 2 -23.19 6.65 3.97
CA ASP A 2 -22.06 7.42 4.52
C ASP A 2 -21.06 7.73 3.39
N TYR A 3 -21.40 8.72 2.56
CA TYR A 3 -20.60 9.12 1.40
C TYR A 3 -19.22 9.64 1.80
N LEU A 4 -19.10 10.21 3.00
CA LEU A 4 -17.83 10.67 3.55
C LEU A 4 -16.90 9.49 3.79
N ALA A 5 -17.39 8.39 4.35
CA ALA A 5 -16.57 7.20 4.57
C ALA A 5 -16.07 6.58 3.25
N LEU A 6 -16.91 6.55 2.21
CA LEU A 6 -16.50 6.11 0.86
C LEU A 6 -15.43 7.03 0.28
N TYR A 7 -15.61 8.35 0.40
CA TYR A 7 -14.64 9.34 -0.06
C TYR A 7 -13.28 9.18 0.63
N VAL A 8 -13.25 9.07 1.97
CA VAL A 8 -12.02 8.86 2.74
C VAL A 8 -11.34 7.55 2.33
N THR A 9 -12.11 6.48 2.11
CA THR A 9 -11.58 5.18 1.66
C THR A 9 -10.90 5.29 0.30
N LEU A 10 -11.56 5.90 -0.69
CA LEU A 10 -10.99 6.07 -2.03
C LEU A 10 -9.78 7.00 -2.00
N LYS A 11 -9.86 8.11 -1.26
CA LYS A 11 -8.75 9.05 -1.08
C LYS A 11 -7.55 8.35 -0.45
N LEU A 12 -7.76 7.59 0.63
CA LEU A 12 -6.71 6.83 1.31
C LEU A 12 -6.08 5.80 0.36
N ALA A 13 -6.90 4.99 -0.30
CA ALA A 13 -6.42 3.97 -1.21
C ALA A 13 -5.61 4.54 -2.38
N LEU A 14 -6.05 5.65 -2.99
CA LEU A 14 -5.31 6.34 -4.04
C LEU A 14 -3.98 6.91 -3.52
N VAL A 15 -4.01 7.64 -2.40
CA VAL A 15 -2.80 8.24 -1.82
C VAL A 15 -1.78 7.17 -1.43
N SER A 16 -2.22 6.14 -0.70
CA SER A 16 -1.35 5.03 -0.29
C SER A 16 -0.79 4.28 -1.49
N THR A 17 -1.60 4.05 -2.54
CA THR A 17 -1.13 3.44 -3.79
C THR A 17 -0.06 4.29 -4.44
N VAL A 18 -0.32 5.57 -4.73
CA VAL A 18 0.66 6.45 -5.41
C VAL A 18 1.96 6.54 -4.62
N VAL A 19 1.88 6.76 -3.31
CA VAL A 19 3.06 6.83 -2.44
C VAL A 19 3.84 5.51 -2.47
N LEU A 20 3.16 4.38 -2.34
CA LEU A 20 3.81 3.08 -2.39
C LEU A 20 4.39 2.76 -3.76
N MET A 21 3.76 3.15 -4.85
CA MET A 21 4.31 2.93 -6.19
C MET A 21 5.63 3.66 -6.38
N VAL A 22 5.73 4.90 -5.88
CA VAL A 22 6.95 5.72 -5.95
C VAL A 22 8.05 5.17 -5.03
N LEU A 23 7.70 4.72 -3.82
CA LEU A 23 8.67 4.20 -2.85
C LEU A 23 9.12 2.77 -3.16
N ALA A 24 8.18 1.89 -3.53
CA ALA A 24 8.45 0.48 -3.76
C ALA A 24 9.24 0.25 -5.04
N ALA A 25 9.06 1.05 -6.09
CA ALA A 25 9.81 0.86 -7.34
C ALA A 25 11.35 0.88 -7.16
N PRO A 26 11.97 1.89 -6.51
CA PRO A 26 13.41 1.85 -6.25
C PRO A 26 13.81 0.76 -5.24
N ILE A 27 12.97 0.47 -4.23
CA ILE A 27 13.23 -0.60 -3.25
C ILE A 27 13.28 -1.96 -3.96
N SER A 28 12.27 -2.27 -4.75
CA SER A 28 12.16 -3.51 -5.54
C SER A 28 13.27 -3.61 -6.56
N TYR A 29 13.68 -2.52 -7.20
CA TYR A 29 14.85 -2.51 -8.09
C TYR A 29 16.12 -2.88 -7.33
N PHE A 30 16.37 -2.24 -6.19
CA PHE A 30 17.53 -2.53 -5.37
C PHE A 30 17.54 -3.99 -4.89
N LEU A 31 16.39 -4.51 -4.43
CA LEU A 31 16.23 -5.89 -3.99
C LEU A 31 16.29 -6.90 -5.15
N ALA A 32 15.89 -6.54 -6.36
CA ALA A 32 15.97 -7.46 -7.50
C ALA A 32 17.42 -7.65 -7.97
N TYR A 33 18.18 -6.56 -8.06
CA TYR A 33 19.48 -6.57 -8.77
C TYR A 33 20.71 -6.49 -7.87
N THR A 34 20.55 -6.21 -6.57
CA THR A 34 21.70 -6.13 -5.64
C THR A 34 21.84 -7.43 -4.84
N ARG A 35 23.10 -7.88 -4.70
CA ARG A 35 23.50 -8.96 -3.79
C ARG A 35 24.30 -8.36 -2.65
N PHE A 36 23.82 -8.54 -1.42
CA PHE A 36 24.50 -8.08 -0.20
C PHE A 36 24.08 -8.99 0.97
N PRO A 37 24.93 -9.18 2.00
CA PRO A 37 24.70 -10.18 3.05
C PRO A 37 23.44 -9.94 3.89
N GLY A 38 23.03 -8.68 4.10
CA GLY A 38 21.83 -8.31 4.86
C GLY A 38 20.50 -8.39 4.09
N LYS A 39 20.50 -8.85 2.84
CA LYS A 39 19.32 -8.77 1.96
C LYS A 39 18.11 -9.52 2.51
N SER A 40 18.32 -10.74 3.00
CA SER A 40 17.24 -11.56 3.56
C SER A 40 16.56 -10.87 4.75
N PHE A 41 17.35 -10.21 5.61
CA PHE A 41 16.80 -9.47 6.76
C PHE A 41 15.95 -8.26 6.33
N ILE A 42 16.40 -7.49 5.35
CA ILE A 42 15.62 -6.36 4.81
C ILE A 42 14.32 -6.85 4.16
N GLU A 43 14.39 -7.94 3.39
CA GLU A 43 13.19 -8.53 2.78
C GLU A 43 12.21 -9.02 3.84
N ALA A 44 12.71 -9.71 4.89
CA ALA A 44 11.88 -10.13 6.01
C ALA A 44 11.22 -8.94 6.72
N LEU A 45 11.94 -7.83 6.93
CA LEU A 45 11.39 -6.63 7.55
C LEU A 45 10.29 -5.99 6.69
N ILE A 46 10.48 -5.91 5.37
CA ILE A 46 9.46 -5.38 4.44
C ILE A 46 8.22 -6.28 4.39
N TYR A 47 8.39 -7.59 4.52
CA TYR A 47 7.29 -8.56 4.47
C TYR A 47 6.64 -8.84 5.83
N LEU A 48 7.26 -8.40 6.92
CA LEU A 48 6.77 -8.54 8.28
C LEU A 48 5.29 -8.11 8.45
N PRO A 49 4.80 -7.02 7.83
CA PRO A 49 3.39 -6.63 7.93
C PRO A 49 2.40 -7.69 7.44
N MET A 50 2.80 -8.61 6.54
CA MET A 50 1.94 -9.71 6.09
C MET A 50 1.74 -10.78 7.16
N ALA A 51 2.73 -10.94 8.05
CA ALA A 51 2.72 -11.97 9.09
C ALA A 51 2.10 -11.47 10.40
N LEU A 52 2.10 -10.15 10.62
CA LEU A 52 1.58 -9.56 11.85
C LEU A 52 0.07 -9.34 11.78
N PRO A 53 -0.67 -9.57 12.89
CA PRO A 53 -2.04 -9.08 13.00
C PRO A 53 -2.08 -7.56 12.81
N PRO A 54 -3.08 -7.01 12.09
CA PRO A 54 -3.20 -5.56 11.89
C PRO A 54 -3.26 -4.76 13.20
N THR A 55 -3.76 -5.38 14.26
CA THR A 55 -3.83 -4.81 15.61
C THR A 55 -2.46 -4.62 16.24
N VAL A 56 -1.51 -5.53 16.01
CA VAL A 56 -0.13 -5.40 16.48
C VAL A 56 0.54 -4.21 15.81
N ILE A 57 0.35 -4.07 14.49
CA ILE A 57 0.86 -2.94 13.72
C ILE A 57 0.26 -1.63 14.24
N GLY A 58 -1.07 -1.58 14.38
CA GLY A 58 -1.78 -0.39 14.90
C GLY A 58 -1.31 0.00 16.29
N PHE A 59 -1.13 -0.95 17.20
CA PHE A 59 -0.64 -0.72 18.57
C PHE A 59 0.74 -0.05 18.58
N TYR A 60 1.71 -0.61 17.86
CA TYR A 60 3.05 -0.02 17.81
C TYR A 60 3.06 1.33 17.09
N LEU A 61 2.22 1.52 16.07
CA LEU A 61 2.08 2.83 15.43
C LEU A 61 1.54 3.89 16.39
N ILE A 62 0.58 3.56 17.27
CA ILE A 62 0.13 4.48 18.34
C ILE A 62 1.29 4.86 19.25
N ILE A 63 2.10 3.89 19.68
CA ILE A 63 3.26 4.16 20.55
C ILE A 63 4.27 5.08 19.87
N LEU A 64 4.56 4.85 18.58
CA LEU A 64 5.59 5.60 17.85
C LEU A 64 5.10 6.98 17.41
N MET A 65 3.85 7.09 16.96
CA MET A 65 3.25 8.31 16.38
C MET A 65 2.48 9.15 17.40
N GLY A 66 2.23 8.62 18.60
CA GLY A 66 1.60 9.38 19.68
C GLY A 66 2.51 10.46 20.27
N PRO A 67 1.99 11.36 21.12
CA PRO A 67 2.73 12.52 21.63
C PRO A 67 4.01 12.16 22.41
N LYS A 68 4.02 11.00 23.08
CA LYS A 68 5.20 10.47 23.80
C LYS A 68 6.13 9.62 22.93
N GLY A 69 5.70 9.32 21.71
CA GLY A 69 6.47 8.56 20.74
C GLY A 69 7.55 9.41 20.08
N TRP A 70 8.65 8.79 19.70
CA TRP A 70 9.75 9.46 19.00
C TRP A 70 9.33 10.14 17.69
N ILE A 71 8.45 9.54 16.88
CA ILE A 71 7.96 10.11 15.61
C ILE A 71 6.92 11.18 15.91
N GLY A 72 5.97 10.90 16.80
CA GLY A 72 4.91 11.84 17.15
C GLY A 72 5.44 13.12 17.79
N SER A 73 6.32 13.00 18.79
CA SER A 73 6.93 14.15 19.46
C SER A 73 7.79 15.00 18.51
N LEU A 74 8.50 14.38 17.55
CA LEU A 74 9.26 15.11 16.56
C LEU A 74 8.33 15.86 15.59
N TRP A 75 7.27 15.21 15.14
CA TRP A 75 6.26 15.82 14.27
C TRP A 75 5.56 17.00 14.95
N GLU A 76 5.18 16.85 16.21
CA GLU A 76 4.53 17.90 17.01
C GLU A 76 5.46 19.11 17.18
N LYS A 77 6.76 18.89 17.39
CA LYS A 77 7.75 19.99 17.46
C LYS A 77 7.85 20.79 16.15
N PHE A 78 7.71 20.15 14.99
CA PHE A 78 7.83 20.82 13.69
C PHE A 78 6.52 21.44 13.20
N THR A 79 5.38 20.82 13.50
CA THR A 79 4.09 21.18 12.91
C THR A 79 3.10 21.77 13.92
N GLY A 80 3.33 21.56 15.22
CA GLY A 80 2.39 21.89 16.29
C GLY A 80 1.17 20.97 16.37
N GLY A 81 1.07 19.92 15.54
CA GLY A 81 -0.09 19.03 15.45
C GLY A 81 0.20 17.57 15.80
N SER A 82 -0.86 16.79 16.02
CA SER A 82 -0.79 15.33 16.22
C SER A 82 -0.76 14.58 14.88
N LEU A 83 -0.06 13.43 14.84
CA LEU A 83 -0.20 12.46 13.75
C LEU A 83 -1.41 11.55 13.94
N LEU A 84 -1.68 11.13 15.17
CA LEU A 84 -2.84 10.30 15.48
C LEU A 84 -4.14 11.07 15.20
N PHE A 85 -5.17 10.34 14.80
CA PHE A 85 -6.49 10.88 14.46
C PHE A 85 -6.51 11.87 13.29
N THR A 86 -5.51 11.82 12.41
CA THR A 86 -5.46 12.64 11.18
C THR A 86 -5.43 11.77 9.93
N PHE A 87 -5.85 12.34 8.79
CA PHE A 87 -5.72 11.66 7.50
C PHE A 87 -4.27 11.26 7.20
N LEU A 88 -3.30 12.10 7.55
CA LEU A 88 -1.88 11.79 7.34
C LEU A 88 -1.44 10.58 8.17
N GLY A 89 -1.91 10.49 9.43
CA GLY A 89 -1.60 9.36 10.30
C GLY A 89 -2.08 8.03 9.73
N ILE A 90 -3.33 7.97 9.28
CA ILE A 90 -3.86 6.76 8.64
C ILE A 90 -3.23 6.47 7.28
N ALA A 91 -2.79 7.50 6.53
CA ALA A 91 -2.05 7.32 5.29
C ALA A 91 -0.67 6.67 5.53
N ILE A 92 0.08 7.13 6.53
CA ILE A 92 1.35 6.52 6.95
C ILE A 92 1.13 5.07 7.39
N ALA A 93 0.11 4.84 8.23
CA ALA A 93 -0.24 3.50 8.70
C ALA A 93 -0.57 2.56 7.53
N SER A 94 -1.36 3.04 6.57
CA SER A 94 -1.73 2.29 5.36
C SER A 94 -0.51 1.99 4.47
N VAL A 95 0.43 2.92 4.33
CA VAL A 95 1.69 2.69 3.59
C VAL A 95 2.52 1.59 4.26
N ILE A 96 2.70 1.64 5.58
CA ILE A 96 3.47 0.62 6.33
C ILE A 96 2.80 -0.74 6.24
N TYR A 97 1.47 -0.77 6.41
CA TYR A 97 0.70 -2.02 6.34
C TYR A 97 0.71 -2.63 4.93
N SER A 98 0.64 -1.80 3.88
CA SER A 98 0.48 -2.25 2.50
C SER A 98 1.79 -2.41 1.72
N ILE A 99 2.94 -2.01 2.28
CA ILE A 99 4.25 -2.09 1.61
C ILE A 99 4.60 -3.45 0.98
N PRO A 100 4.33 -4.62 1.59
CA PRO A 100 4.66 -5.90 0.96
C PRO A 100 3.92 -6.13 -0.36
N PHE A 101 2.66 -5.66 -0.44
CA PHE A 101 1.83 -5.80 -1.63
C PHE A 101 2.30 -4.93 -2.80
N ALA A 102 3.13 -3.91 -2.54
CA ALA A 102 3.82 -3.16 -3.58
C ALA A 102 5.16 -3.82 -3.95
N VAL A 103 5.99 -4.10 -2.94
CA VAL A 103 7.39 -4.51 -3.16
C VAL A 103 7.50 -5.90 -3.79
N GLN A 104 6.73 -6.87 -3.30
CA GLN A 104 6.82 -8.27 -3.73
C GLN A 104 6.49 -8.45 -5.23
N PRO A 105 5.33 -8.01 -5.76
CA PRO A 105 5.03 -8.16 -7.19
C PRO A 105 5.99 -7.36 -8.09
N MET A 106 6.37 -6.13 -7.70
CA MET A 106 7.36 -5.36 -8.47
C MET A 106 8.72 -6.04 -8.53
N LYS A 107 9.22 -6.55 -7.39
CA LYS A 107 10.50 -7.27 -7.32
C LYS A 107 10.46 -8.51 -8.21
N ALA A 108 9.36 -9.27 -8.15
CA ALA A 108 9.16 -10.45 -8.99
C ALA A 108 9.14 -10.08 -10.49
N ALA A 109 8.47 -8.99 -10.86
CA ALA A 109 8.43 -8.50 -12.24
C ALA A 109 9.82 -8.05 -12.73
N PHE A 110 10.55 -7.27 -11.93
CA PHE A 110 11.90 -6.84 -12.26
C PHE A 110 12.85 -8.04 -12.41
N ALA A 111 12.77 -9.02 -11.51
CA ALA A 111 13.61 -10.21 -11.57
C ALA A 111 13.37 -11.10 -12.80
N LYS A 112 12.22 -10.97 -13.48
CA LYS A 112 11.90 -11.70 -14.72
C LYS A 112 12.55 -11.12 -15.97
N ILE A 113 13.07 -9.89 -15.92
CA ILE A 113 13.74 -9.28 -17.08
C ILE A 113 15.02 -10.04 -17.41
N ASP A 114 15.20 -10.38 -18.69
CA ASP A 114 16.43 -11.01 -19.19
C ASP A 114 17.64 -10.11 -18.91
N ARG A 115 18.67 -10.68 -18.28
CA ARG A 115 19.93 -9.97 -18.00
C ARG A 115 20.58 -9.44 -19.28
N ARG A 116 20.42 -10.12 -20.41
CA ARG A 116 20.94 -9.66 -21.72
C ARG A 116 20.37 -8.30 -22.12
N LEU A 117 19.09 -8.02 -21.82
CA LEU A 117 18.50 -6.71 -22.08
C LEU A 117 19.17 -5.61 -21.27
N LEU A 118 19.53 -5.91 -20.02
CA LEU A 118 20.22 -4.97 -19.13
C LEU A 118 21.68 -4.76 -19.56
N GLU A 119 22.39 -5.83 -19.92
CA GLU A 119 23.76 -5.78 -20.44
C GLU A 119 23.84 -4.95 -21.73
N ASN A 120 22.93 -5.18 -22.68
CA ASN A 120 22.83 -4.39 -23.91
C ASN A 120 22.57 -2.91 -23.63
N ALA A 121 21.70 -2.60 -22.66
CA ALA A 121 21.46 -1.22 -22.25
C ALA A 121 22.74 -0.54 -21.74
N TYR A 122 23.56 -1.24 -20.95
CA TYR A 122 24.85 -0.71 -20.48
C TYR A 122 25.88 -0.56 -21.60
N ILE A 123 25.94 -1.50 -22.56
CA ILE A 123 26.82 -1.40 -23.75
C ILE A 123 26.46 -0.18 -24.59
N LEU A 124 25.17 0.15 -24.72
CA LEU A 124 24.69 1.35 -25.40
C LEU A 124 24.88 2.65 -24.57
N GLY A 125 25.60 2.59 -23.45
CA GLY A 125 25.96 3.75 -22.64
C GLY A 125 24.89 4.22 -21.66
N LEU A 126 23.80 3.46 -21.44
CA LEU A 126 22.80 3.85 -20.45
C LEU A 126 23.34 3.73 -19.02
N SER A 127 23.16 4.77 -18.21
CA SER A 127 23.45 4.73 -16.78
C SER A 127 22.43 3.85 -16.03
N LYS A 128 22.74 3.38 -14.81
CA LYS A 128 21.80 2.58 -13.99
C LYS A 128 20.41 3.24 -13.84
N ARG A 129 20.37 4.56 -13.67
CA ARG A 129 19.12 5.34 -13.59
C ARG A 129 18.36 5.34 -14.92
N ALA A 130 19.08 5.52 -16.03
CA ALA A 130 18.49 5.48 -17.36
C ALA A 130 17.98 4.07 -17.71
N THR A 131 18.74 3.01 -17.40
CA THR A 131 18.31 1.62 -17.56
C THR A 131 17.06 1.32 -16.73
N PHE A 132 17.00 1.79 -15.48
CA PHE A 132 15.81 1.65 -14.66
C PHE A 132 14.57 2.29 -15.30
N LEU A 133 14.66 3.57 -15.68
CA LEU A 133 13.51 4.31 -16.20
C LEU A 133 13.11 3.92 -17.63
N ARG A 134 14.08 3.59 -18.49
CA ARG A 134 13.85 3.36 -19.93
C ARG A 134 13.74 1.89 -20.32
N VAL A 135 14.25 0.97 -19.50
CA VAL A 135 14.24 -0.47 -19.80
C VAL A 135 13.40 -1.22 -18.77
N ILE A 136 13.72 -1.08 -17.48
CA ILE A 136 13.09 -1.91 -16.45
C ILE A 136 11.62 -1.54 -16.23
N ILE A 137 11.33 -0.26 -16.03
CA ILE A 137 9.96 0.22 -15.79
C ILE A 137 9.03 -0.13 -16.97
N PRO A 138 9.36 0.16 -18.24
CA PRO A 138 8.47 -0.18 -19.36
C PRO A 138 8.27 -1.69 -19.53
N ASN A 139 9.34 -2.50 -19.42
CA ASN A 139 9.25 -3.96 -19.57
C ASN A 139 8.53 -4.64 -18.39
N SER A 140 8.40 -3.96 -17.25
CA SER A 140 7.72 -4.48 -16.06
C SER A 140 6.34 -3.86 -15.82
N PHE A 141 5.78 -3.17 -16.81
CA PHE A 141 4.52 -2.43 -16.66
C PHE A 141 3.39 -3.31 -16.11
N GLY A 142 3.21 -4.54 -16.62
CA GLY A 142 2.17 -5.46 -16.12
C GLY A 142 2.33 -5.80 -14.63
N GLY A 143 3.57 -6.01 -14.17
CA GLY A 143 3.85 -6.29 -12.75
C GLY A 143 3.71 -5.06 -11.85
N ILE A 144 4.08 -3.89 -12.35
CA ILE A 144 3.87 -2.60 -11.67
C ILE A 144 2.37 -2.31 -11.55
N ALA A 145 1.58 -2.53 -12.61
CA ALA A 145 0.14 -2.36 -12.60
C ALA A 145 -0.54 -3.35 -11.64
N ALA A 146 -0.13 -4.62 -11.63
CA ALA A 146 -0.61 -5.60 -10.67
C ALA A 146 -0.32 -5.17 -9.21
N ALA A 147 0.89 -4.66 -8.94
CA ALA A 147 1.26 -4.11 -7.64
C ALA A 147 0.34 -2.95 -7.22
N ALA A 148 0.09 -2.00 -8.12
CA ALA A 148 -0.79 -0.86 -7.85
C ALA A 148 -2.21 -1.31 -7.49
N ILE A 149 -2.78 -2.27 -8.24
CA ILE A 149 -4.12 -2.76 -7.96
C ILE A 149 -4.18 -3.52 -6.64
N LEU A 150 -3.18 -4.36 -6.34
CA LEU A 150 -3.11 -5.10 -5.08
C LEU A 150 -3.04 -4.16 -3.88
N VAL A 151 -2.21 -3.11 -3.94
CA VAL A 151 -2.11 -2.09 -2.89
C VAL A 151 -3.44 -1.36 -2.75
N PHE A 152 -4.05 -0.94 -3.86
CA PHE A 152 -5.33 -0.24 -3.84
C PHE A 152 -6.43 -1.08 -3.16
N LEU A 153 -6.59 -2.34 -3.59
CA LEU A 153 -7.55 -3.27 -2.99
C LEU A 153 -7.27 -3.54 -1.51
N HIS A 154 -6.00 -3.70 -1.14
CA HIS A 154 -5.62 -3.94 0.24
C HIS A 154 -5.92 -2.73 1.14
N SER A 155 -5.64 -1.51 0.67
CA SER A 155 -5.95 -0.27 1.40
C SER A 155 -7.45 -0.04 1.56
N ILE A 156 -8.26 -0.38 0.55
CA ILE A 156 -9.74 -0.30 0.63
C ILE A 156 -10.30 -1.23 1.71
N GLY A 157 -9.73 -2.43 1.85
CA GLY A 157 -10.14 -3.44 2.83
C GLY A 157 -9.53 -3.29 4.22
N ALA A 158 -8.60 -2.34 4.40
CA ALA A 158 -7.93 -2.16 5.68
C ALA A 158 -8.90 -1.65 6.76
N PHE A 159 -8.79 -2.22 7.97
CA PHE A 159 -9.68 -1.89 9.09
C PHE A 159 -8.90 -1.73 10.39
N GLY A 160 -8.35 -2.81 10.95
CA GLY A 160 -7.83 -2.81 12.32
C GLY A 160 -6.73 -1.78 12.57
N VAL A 161 -5.76 -1.67 11.67
CA VAL A 161 -4.69 -0.67 11.79
C VAL A 161 -5.21 0.77 11.69
N LEU A 162 -6.23 1.01 10.85
CA LEU A 162 -6.77 2.35 10.61
C LEU A 162 -7.65 2.81 11.76
N LEU A 163 -8.50 1.92 12.31
CA LEU A 163 -9.33 2.22 13.47
C LEU A 163 -8.47 2.59 14.69
N MET A 164 -7.35 1.88 14.89
CA MET A 164 -6.43 2.14 15.99
C MET A 164 -5.71 3.49 15.85
N VAL A 165 -5.16 3.79 14.67
CA VAL A 165 -4.35 5.01 14.46
C VAL A 165 -5.23 6.26 14.27
N GLY A 166 -6.36 6.11 13.58
CA GLY A 166 -7.21 7.21 13.14
C GLY A 166 -8.52 7.37 13.91
N GLY A 167 -8.97 6.36 14.64
CA GLY A 167 -10.32 6.33 15.18
C GLY A 167 -11.38 6.32 14.07
N SER A 168 -12.55 6.90 14.35
CA SER A 168 -13.67 6.99 13.42
C SER A 168 -14.16 8.44 13.28
N ILE A 169 -13.31 9.30 12.71
CA ILE A 169 -13.65 10.72 12.53
C ILE A 169 -14.29 10.91 11.15
N PRO A 170 -15.57 11.29 11.05
CA PRO A 170 -16.25 11.48 9.76
C PRO A 170 -15.53 12.50 8.88
N GLY A 171 -15.32 12.14 7.60
CA GLY A 171 -14.66 13.00 6.62
C GLY A 171 -13.13 13.08 6.72
N GLU A 172 -12.53 12.57 7.80
CA GLU A 172 -11.08 12.65 8.05
C GLU A 172 -10.43 11.26 8.09
N THR A 173 -10.85 10.39 9.02
CA THR A 173 -10.23 9.08 9.24
C THR A 173 -11.19 7.90 9.12
N LYS A 174 -12.49 8.15 9.17
CA LYS A 174 -13.51 7.11 9.06
C LYS A 174 -13.54 6.55 7.64
N VAL A 175 -13.00 5.34 7.46
CA VAL A 175 -13.11 4.56 6.23
C VAL A 175 -14.36 3.69 6.22
N ALA A 176 -14.73 3.17 5.07
CA ALA A 176 -15.96 2.39 4.87
C ALA A 176 -15.97 1.09 5.68
N SER A 177 -14.82 0.44 5.86
CA SER A 177 -14.70 -0.74 6.72
C SER A 177 -15.05 -0.44 8.18
N ILE A 178 -14.65 0.74 8.68
CA ILE A 178 -15.03 1.24 10.01
C ILE A 178 -16.54 1.57 10.03
N ALA A 179 -17.08 2.20 9.00
CA ALA A 179 -18.50 2.49 8.90
C ALA A 179 -19.39 1.23 8.89
N ILE A 180 -18.93 0.16 8.22
CA ILE A 180 -19.58 -1.17 8.25
C ILE A 180 -19.57 -1.73 9.66
N TYR A 181 -18.40 -1.70 10.33
CA TYR A 181 -18.24 -2.21 11.68
C TYR A 181 -19.14 -1.49 12.68
N GLU A 182 -19.15 -0.15 12.68
CA GLU A 182 -20.06 0.64 13.52
C GLU A 182 -21.54 0.35 13.24
N ALA A 183 -21.93 0.20 11.97
CA ALA A 183 -23.30 -0.14 11.61
C ALA A 183 -23.72 -1.51 12.16
N VAL A 184 -22.79 -2.48 12.21
CA VAL A 184 -23.01 -3.78 12.85
C VAL A 184 -23.11 -3.64 14.37
N GLU A 185 -22.24 -2.86 15.01
CA GLU A 185 -22.33 -2.59 16.47
C GLU A 185 -23.65 -1.93 16.86
N MET A 186 -24.20 -1.07 16.00
CA MET A 186 -25.50 -0.45 16.16
C MET A 186 -26.68 -1.37 15.76
N MET A 187 -26.45 -2.65 15.46
CA MET A 187 -27.45 -3.62 14.98
C MET A 187 -28.18 -3.18 13.69
N ASN A 188 -27.60 -2.25 12.93
CA ASN A 188 -28.14 -1.72 11.69
C ASN A 188 -27.60 -2.50 10.48
N TYR A 189 -27.97 -3.76 10.40
CA TYR A 189 -27.52 -4.69 9.34
C TYR A 189 -27.92 -4.23 7.93
N ARG A 190 -29.02 -3.49 7.80
CA ARG A 190 -29.43 -2.94 6.51
C ARG A 190 -28.38 -1.96 5.96
N THR A 191 -27.90 -1.05 6.81
CA THR A 191 -26.87 -0.07 6.40
C THR A 191 -25.53 -0.76 6.16
N ALA A 192 -25.12 -1.65 7.08
CA ALA A 192 -23.90 -2.43 6.93
C ALA A 192 -23.90 -3.24 5.61
N GLY A 193 -25.00 -3.92 5.31
CA GLY A 193 -25.17 -4.71 4.10
C GLY A 193 -25.11 -3.87 2.82
N LEU A 194 -25.74 -2.70 2.80
CA LEU A 194 -25.69 -1.80 1.64
C LEU A 194 -24.27 -1.30 1.34
N ILE A 195 -23.50 -0.96 2.37
CA ILE A 195 -22.10 -0.53 2.20
C ILE A 195 -21.23 -1.72 1.79
N ALA A 196 -21.39 -2.90 2.42
CA ALA A 196 -20.62 -4.09 2.06
C ALA A 196 -20.89 -4.52 0.60
N LEU A 197 -22.15 -4.48 0.17
CA LEU A 197 -22.55 -4.86 -1.18
C LEU A 197 -21.92 -3.95 -2.25
N SER A 198 -21.67 -2.67 -1.96
CA SER A 198 -21.02 -1.78 -2.93
C SER A 198 -19.55 -2.13 -3.19
N PHE A 199 -18.87 -2.81 -2.27
CA PHE A 199 -17.46 -3.19 -2.42
C PHE A 199 -17.27 -4.44 -3.29
N ILE A 200 -18.24 -5.36 -3.29
CA ILE A 200 -18.16 -6.61 -4.05
C ILE A 200 -17.92 -6.38 -5.56
N PRO A 201 -18.75 -5.59 -6.29
CA PRO A 201 -18.54 -5.40 -7.72
C PRO A 201 -17.24 -4.64 -8.02
N ILE A 202 -16.85 -3.70 -7.16
CA ILE A 202 -15.60 -2.94 -7.30
C ILE A 202 -14.41 -3.88 -7.19
N SER A 203 -14.34 -4.66 -6.10
CA SER A 203 -13.26 -5.62 -5.87
C SER A 203 -13.18 -6.67 -6.98
N TYR A 204 -14.33 -7.20 -7.42
CA TYR A 204 -14.38 -8.18 -8.50
C TYR A 204 -13.86 -7.60 -9.83
N ALA A 205 -14.24 -6.38 -10.19
CA ALA A 205 -13.77 -5.71 -11.40
C ALA A 205 -12.23 -5.51 -11.38
N PHE A 206 -11.66 -5.10 -10.25
CA PHE A 206 -10.21 -4.96 -10.10
C PHE A 206 -9.48 -6.31 -10.15
N LEU A 207 -10.04 -7.38 -9.59
CA LEU A 207 -9.46 -8.72 -9.68
C LEU A 207 -9.47 -9.24 -11.14
N LEU A 208 -10.55 -9.01 -11.89
CA LEU A 208 -10.58 -9.33 -13.32
C LEU A 208 -9.52 -8.54 -14.11
N LEU A 209 -9.30 -7.27 -13.75
CA LEU A 209 -8.26 -6.45 -14.36
C LEU A 209 -6.86 -6.99 -14.06
N ILE A 210 -6.57 -7.40 -12.82
CA ILE A 210 -5.29 -8.04 -12.47
C ILE A 210 -5.08 -9.30 -13.29
N ASN A 211 -6.08 -10.18 -13.40
CA ASN A 211 -5.96 -11.43 -14.14
C ASN A 211 -5.63 -11.17 -15.61
N LYS A 212 -6.33 -10.21 -16.24
CA LYS A 212 -6.05 -9.81 -17.63
C LYS A 212 -4.64 -9.22 -17.82
N LEU A 213 -4.14 -8.48 -16.83
CA LEU A 213 -2.79 -7.89 -16.88
C LEU A 213 -1.68 -8.92 -16.61
N SER A 214 -1.97 -9.95 -15.81
CA SER A 214 -1.05 -11.04 -15.51
C SER A 214 -0.96 -12.06 -16.65
N ASP A 215 -2.06 -12.28 -17.39
CA ASP A 215 -2.14 -13.12 -18.58
C ASP A 215 -1.60 -12.41 -19.82
N GLY A 216 -0.38 -11.85 -19.76
CA GLY A 216 0.27 -11.14 -20.87
C GLY A 216 0.08 -11.84 -22.24
N PRO A 217 0.06 -11.09 -23.36
CA PRO A 217 -0.50 -11.53 -24.63
C PRO A 217 -0.04 -12.95 -24.96
N ARG A 218 -1.00 -13.88 -25.00
CA ARG A 218 -0.75 -15.26 -25.41
C ARG A 218 -0.06 -15.18 -26.77
N ALA A 219 1.19 -15.66 -26.80
CA ALA A 219 2.02 -15.74 -27.99
C ALA A 219 1.30 -16.46 -29.13
#